data_AF-A0A6L2PIW3-F1
#
_entry.id   AF-A0A6L2PIW3-F1
#
_cell.length_a   1.000
_cell.length_b   1.000
_cell.length_c   1.000
_cell.angle_alpha   90.00
_cell.angle_beta   90.00
_cell.angle_gamma   90.00
#
_symmetry.space_group_name_H-M   'P 1'
#
loop_
_entity.id
_entity.type
_entity.pdbx_description
1 polymer ?
#
loop_
_entity_poly.entity_id
_entity_poly.type
_entity_poly.pdbx_seq_one_letter_code
_entity_poly.pdbx_strand_id
1 'polypeptide(L)'
;MARAKCARSIVMGDAPRGRSPLQRFVDSLSNVVESPVIWFREKIVVPNQKDYPWYHQKFRRVPTIDECYTDDPVCIQEAQLQFKRDKFVDNEVLSILRRRFEDCVLYESPDHKVKCQPLFDQYNEAAENWFIKYGDLGAYGTVEDAYMKQKHRMIWERRHGPVGTGMKGSGLSQGNE
;
A
#
# COMPACT_ATOMS: atom_id res chain seq x y z
N MET A 1 -11.87 29.32 30.89
CA MET A 1 -12.41 28.58 32.05
C MET A 1 -12.41 27.08 31.73
N ALA A 2 -11.81 26.29 32.63
CA ALA A 2 -11.82 24.83 32.76
C ALA A 2 -11.66 23.95 31.51
N ARG A 3 -10.40 23.58 31.19
CA ARG A 3 -10.12 22.29 30.56
C ARG A 3 -10.39 21.21 31.61
N ALA A 4 -11.48 20.46 31.45
CA ALA A 4 -11.72 19.26 32.24
C ALA A 4 -10.59 18.26 31.95
N LYS A 5 -9.63 18.15 32.87
CA LYS A 5 -8.73 17.01 32.92
C LYS A 5 -9.59 15.81 33.28
N CYS A 6 -9.96 15.00 32.29
CA CYS A 6 -10.28 13.60 32.55
C CYS A 6 -8.99 12.92 33.03
N ALA A 7 -8.68 13.09 34.31
CA ALA A 7 -7.77 12.19 35.02
C ALA A 7 -8.51 10.87 35.19
N ARG A 8 -8.55 10.07 34.12
CA ARG A 8 -8.86 8.66 34.26
C ARG A 8 -7.60 8.05 34.86
N SER A 9 -7.61 7.90 36.19
CA SER A 9 -6.64 7.03 36.86
C SER A 9 -6.65 5.70 36.13
N ILE A 10 -5.49 5.32 35.59
CA ILE A 10 -5.26 3.98 35.06
C ILE A 10 -5.29 3.07 36.28
N VAL A 11 -6.45 2.50 36.54
CA VAL A 11 -6.57 1.31 37.39
C VAL A 11 -5.87 0.20 36.60
N MET A 12 -4.68 -0.20 37.06
CA MET A 12 -4.05 -1.45 36.66
C MET A 12 -5.06 -2.58 36.89
N GLY A 13 -5.52 -3.23 35.81
CA GLY A 13 -6.06 -4.59 35.90
C GLY A 13 -7.56 -4.82 35.72
N ASP A 14 -8.27 -4.08 34.87
CA ASP A 14 -9.63 -4.48 34.49
C ASP A 14 -9.72 -4.95 33.02
N ALA A 15 -9.00 -6.03 32.71
CA ALA A 15 -9.54 -6.97 31.72
C ALA A 15 -10.83 -7.59 32.32
N PRO A 16 -11.93 -7.70 31.57
CA PRO A 16 -13.16 -8.28 32.11
C PRO A 16 -12.87 -9.71 32.57
N ARG A 17 -12.91 -9.96 33.89
CA ARG A 17 -12.69 -11.30 34.46
C ARG A 17 -13.55 -12.33 33.73
N GLY A 18 -12.90 -13.30 33.09
CA GLY A 18 -13.59 -14.38 32.37
C GLY A 18 -14.71 -15.01 33.19
N ARG A 19 -15.83 -15.32 32.52
CA ARG A 19 -17.00 -15.92 33.19
C ARG A 19 -16.70 -17.36 33.64
N SER A 20 -15.78 -18.06 32.96
CA SER A 20 -15.38 -19.44 33.29
C SER A 20 -14.06 -19.52 34.10
N PRO A 21 -13.85 -20.56 34.92
CA PRO A 21 -12.63 -20.72 35.72
C PRO A 21 -11.34 -20.82 34.89
N LEU A 22 -11.40 -21.44 33.72
CA LEU A 22 -10.25 -21.55 32.80
C LEU A 22 -9.87 -20.20 32.19
N GLN A 23 -10.86 -19.38 31.83
CA GLN A 23 -10.60 -18.02 31.35
C GLN A 23 -9.91 -17.19 32.44
N ARG A 24 -10.38 -17.25 33.68
CA ARG A 24 -9.75 -16.55 34.81
C ARG A 24 -8.30 -16.96 35.05
N PHE A 25 -7.97 -18.23 34.83
CA PHE A 25 -6.60 -18.72 34.94
C PHE A 25 -5.71 -18.16 33.83
N VAL A 26 -6.17 -18.20 32.58
CA VAL A 26 -5.44 -17.63 31.44
C VAL A 26 -5.25 -16.12 31.59
N ASP A 27 -6.30 -15.41 32.01
CA ASP A 27 -6.26 -13.97 32.31
C ASP A 27 -5.25 -13.66 33.42
N SER A 28 -5.17 -14.51 34.45
CA SER A 28 -4.19 -14.34 35.53
C SER A 28 -2.76 -14.53 35.02
N LEU A 29 -2.52 -15.49 34.13
CA LEU A 29 -1.20 -15.73 33.54
C LEU A 29 -0.78 -14.60 32.60
N SER A 30 -1.70 -14.11 31.76
CA SER A 30 -1.41 -12.98 30.86
C SER A 30 -1.08 -11.73 31.68
N ASN A 31 -1.84 -11.45 32.74
CA ASN A 31 -1.60 -10.31 33.61
C ASN A 31 -0.22 -10.36 34.30
N VAL A 32 0.24 -11.54 34.73
CA VAL A 32 1.57 -11.70 35.34
C VAL A 32 2.69 -11.36 34.35
N VAL A 33 2.50 -11.64 33.07
CA VAL A 33 3.49 -11.35 32.01
C VAL A 33 3.36 -9.92 31.48
N GLU A 34 2.15 -9.41 31.34
CA GLU A 34 1.88 -8.08 30.77
C GLU A 34 2.20 -6.94 31.75
N SER A 35 1.90 -7.13 33.04
CA SER A 35 2.16 -6.14 34.09
C SER A 35 3.61 -5.62 34.14
N PRO A 36 4.66 -6.47 34.09
CA PRO A 36 6.03 -5.96 34.08
C PRO A 36 6.38 -5.23 32.77
N VAL A 37 5.78 -5.60 31.63
CA VAL A 37 6.01 -4.93 30.34
C VAL A 37 5.39 -3.53 30.34
N ILE A 38 4.16 -3.39 30.85
CA ILE A 38 3.49 -2.10 31.01
C ILE A 38 4.29 -1.23 31.98
N TRP A 39 4.71 -1.77 33.13
CA TRP A 39 5.55 -1.07 34.09
C TRP A 39 6.85 -0.56 33.46
N PHE A 40 7.55 -1.39 32.67
CA PHE A 40 8.78 -1.00 31.98
C PHE A 40 8.53 0.13 30.97
N ARG A 41 7.45 0.02 30.17
CA ARG A 41 7.07 1.06 29.21
C ARG A 41 6.81 2.39 29.92
N GLU A 42 6.00 2.40 30.97
CA GLU A 42 5.59 3.62 31.64
C GLU A 42 6.70 4.24 32.51
N LYS A 43 7.52 3.43 33.17
CA LYS A 43 8.52 3.91 34.12
C LYS A 43 9.89 4.18 33.51
N ILE A 44 10.25 3.48 32.43
CA ILE A 44 11.59 3.60 31.84
C ILE A 44 11.51 4.20 30.44
N VAL A 45 10.65 3.67 29.55
CA VAL A 45 10.63 4.08 28.14
C VAL A 45 10.01 5.47 27.95
N VAL A 46 8.77 5.67 28.43
CA VAL A 46 8.01 6.93 28.26
C VAL A 46 8.75 8.16 28.81
N PRO A 47 9.30 8.17 30.04
CA PRO A 47 10.01 9.34 30.55
C PRO A 47 11.36 9.57 29.87
N ASN A 48 11.98 8.53 29.31
CA ASN A 48 13.24 8.64 28.57
C ASN A 48 13.02 9.01 27.09
N GLN A 49 11.78 8.93 26.59
CA GLN A 49 11.43 9.25 25.21
C GLN A 49 11.39 10.77 25.02
N LYS A 50 12.36 11.29 24.27
CA LYS A 50 12.36 12.70 23.85
C LYS A 50 11.33 12.87 22.74
N ASP A 51 10.29 13.66 22.99
CA ASP A 51 9.34 14.03 21.95
C ASP A 51 9.91 15.19 21.13
N TYR A 52 10.09 14.97 19.84
CA TYR A 52 10.51 15.99 18.89
C TYR A 52 9.62 15.91 17.64
N PRO A 53 9.17 17.06 17.11
CA PRO A 53 8.32 17.06 15.93
C PRO A 53 9.13 16.59 14.71
N TRP A 54 8.63 15.58 14.03
CA TRP A 54 9.10 15.18 12.70
C TRP A 54 7.99 15.47 11.68
N TYR A 55 8.38 15.95 10.50
CA TYR A 55 7.45 16.35 9.45
C TYR A 55 7.58 15.44 8.24
N HIS A 56 6.47 15.21 7.56
CA HIS A 56 6.46 14.52 6.28
C HIS A 56 7.02 15.46 5.20
N GLN A 57 8.05 14.99 4.49
CA GLN A 57 8.63 15.74 3.38
C GLN A 57 7.61 15.86 2.24
N LYS A 58 7.40 17.08 1.76
CA LYS A 58 6.53 17.36 0.62
C LYS A 58 7.39 17.74 -0.59
N PHE A 59 7.37 16.90 -1.61
CA PHE A 59 8.01 17.20 -2.90
C PHE A 59 7.04 17.97 -3.79
N ARG A 60 7.49 19.09 -4.35
CA ARG A 60 6.77 19.78 -5.42
C ARG A 60 6.80 18.93 -6.69
N ARG A 61 5.79 19.07 -7.55
CA ARG A 61 5.83 18.44 -8.87
C ARG A 61 6.85 19.15 -9.76
N VAL A 62 7.51 18.37 -10.60
CA VAL A 62 8.48 18.75 -11.63
C VAL A 62 7.79 18.53 -12.98
N PRO A 63 8.13 19.28 -14.05
CA PRO A 63 7.69 18.96 -15.41
C PRO A 63 7.95 17.48 -15.76
N THR A 64 7.03 16.89 -16.51
CA THR A 64 7.15 15.50 -16.97
C THR A 64 8.04 15.39 -18.21
N ILE A 65 8.42 14.17 -18.58
CA ILE A 65 9.39 13.92 -19.66
C ILE A 65 8.93 14.41 -21.04
N ASP A 66 7.62 14.54 -21.25
CA ASP A 66 7.01 15.02 -22.49
C ASP A 66 7.12 16.54 -22.70
N GLU A 67 7.26 17.31 -21.63
CA GLU A 67 7.47 18.76 -21.67
C GLU A 67 8.96 19.13 -21.84
N CYS A 68 9.84 18.15 -21.61
CA CYS A 68 11.27 18.33 -21.60
C CYS A 68 11.88 18.31 -23.01
N TYR A 69 12.91 19.11 -23.24
CA TYR A 69 13.72 19.03 -24.46
C TYR A 69 14.69 17.84 -24.39
N THR A 70 15.06 17.29 -25.55
CA THR A 70 15.95 16.12 -25.64
C THR A 70 17.41 16.42 -25.29
N ASP A 71 17.81 17.69 -25.35
CA ASP A 71 19.17 18.17 -25.11
C ASP A 71 19.38 18.74 -23.69
N ASP A 72 18.34 18.83 -22.86
CA ASP A 72 18.44 19.29 -21.47
C ASP A 72 18.54 18.11 -20.48
N PRO A 73 19.75 17.70 -20.07
CA PRO A 73 19.92 16.61 -19.13
C PRO A 73 19.42 16.93 -17.71
N VAL A 74 19.30 18.20 -17.33
CA VAL A 74 18.87 18.59 -15.99
C VAL A 74 17.38 18.30 -15.83
N CYS A 75 16.60 18.78 -16.80
CA CYS A 75 15.16 18.54 -16.83
C CYS A 75 14.83 17.03 -16.90
N ILE A 76 15.54 16.25 -17.73
CA ILE A 76 15.38 14.78 -17.80
C ILE A 76 15.70 14.13 -16.46
N GLN A 77 16.77 14.55 -15.77
CA GLN A 77 17.15 13.99 -14.48
C GLN A 77 16.14 14.31 -13.38
N GLU A 78 15.59 15.53 -13.33
CA GLU A 78 14.56 15.88 -12.36
C GLU A 78 13.28 15.06 -12.57
N ALA A 79 12.85 14.90 -13.83
CA ALA A 79 11.72 14.05 -14.20
C ALA A 79 11.98 12.57 -13.85
N GLN A 80 13.18 12.06 -14.10
CA GLN A 80 13.60 10.71 -13.74
C GLN A 80 13.57 10.48 -12.22
N LEU A 81 13.99 11.46 -11.42
CA LEU A 81 13.91 11.39 -9.96
C LEU A 81 12.47 11.40 -9.47
N GLN A 82 11.61 12.23 -10.07
CA GLN A 82 10.18 12.25 -9.77
C GLN A 82 9.53 10.89 -10.07
N PHE A 83 9.80 10.33 -11.25
CA PHE A 83 9.32 9.01 -11.66
C PHE A 83 9.75 7.89 -10.71
N LYS A 84 11.01 7.89 -10.26
CA LYS A 84 11.50 6.91 -9.28
C LYS A 84 10.78 7.03 -7.94
N ARG A 85 10.55 8.25 -7.44
CA ARG A 85 9.80 8.47 -6.20
C ARG A 85 8.36 7.98 -6.32
N ASP A 86 7.70 8.30 -7.43
CA ASP A 86 6.32 7.86 -7.67
C ASP A 86 6.24 6.33 -7.78
N LYS A 87 7.23 5.67 -8.39
CA LYS A 87 7.35 4.20 -8.38
C LYS A 87 7.46 3.62 -6.97
N PHE A 88 8.24 4.23 -6.08
CA PHE A 88 8.32 3.79 -4.68
C PHE A 88 6.98 3.96 -3.96
N VAL A 89 6.28 5.06 -4.19
CA VAL A 89 4.94 5.28 -3.63
C VAL A 89 3.96 4.21 -4.13
N ASP A 90 3.94 3.93 -5.43
CA ASP A 90 3.03 2.93 -6.03
C ASP A 90 3.35 1.51 -5.52
N ASN A 91 4.62 1.17 -5.27
CA ASN A 91 4.99 -0.09 -4.63
C ASN A 91 4.41 -0.22 -3.21
N GLU A 92 4.46 0.86 -2.42
CA GLU A 92 3.90 0.86 -1.06
C GLU A 92 2.37 0.81 -1.09
N VAL A 93 1.71 1.40 -2.09
CA VAL A 93 0.27 1.26 -2.29
C VAL A 93 -0.11 -0.21 -2.47
N LEU A 94 0.62 -0.96 -3.31
CA LEU A 94 0.40 -2.40 -3.48
C LEU A 94 0.67 -3.18 -2.20
N SER A 95 1.74 -2.84 -1.47
CA SER A 95 2.08 -3.45 -0.18
C SER A 95 0.94 -3.29 0.83
N ILE A 96 0.34 -2.11 0.91
CA ILE A 96 -0.80 -1.82 1.79
C ILE A 96 -2.04 -2.63 1.39
N LEU A 97 -2.38 -2.68 0.09
CA LEU A 97 -3.53 -3.46 -0.38
C LEU A 97 -3.35 -4.96 -0.11
N ARG A 98 -2.14 -5.47 -0.33
CA ARG A 98 -1.81 -6.87 -0.02
C ARG A 98 -1.98 -7.18 1.48
N ARG A 99 -1.47 -6.32 2.37
CA ARG A 99 -1.63 -6.48 3.82
C ARG A 99 -3.09 -6.50 4.24
N ARG A 100 -3.92 -5.62 3.66
CA ARG A 100 -5.37 -5.61 3.94
C ARG A 100 -6.05 -6.92 3.55
N PHE A 101 -5.65 -7.50 2.42
CA PHE A 101 -6.16 -8.80 1.99
C PHE A 101 -5.70 -9.93 2.94
N GLU A 102 -4.41 -9.95 3.29
CA GLU A 102 -3.84 -10.93 4.24
C GLU A 102 -4.52 -10.84 5.63
N ASP A 103 -4.73 -9.62 6.14
CA ASP A 103 -5.45 -9.39 7.39
C ASP A 103 -6.89 -9.92 7.31
N CYS A 104 -7.61 -9.65 6.22
CA CYS A 104 -8.97 -10.17 6.03
C CYS A 104 -9.00 -11.70 6.03
N VAL A 105 -8.05 -12.34 5.35
CA VAL A 105 -7.95 -13.80 5.31
C VAL A 105 -7.71 -14.39 6.71
N LEU A 106 -6.90 -13.71 7.51
CA LEU A 106 -6.60 -14.14 8.89
C LEU A 106 -7.83 -14.04 9.80
N TYR A 107 -8.58 -12.94 9.74
CA TYR A 107 -9.74 -12.72 10.62
C TYR A 107 -10.99 -13.51 10.21
N GLU A 108 -11.19 -13.77 8.92
CA GLU A 108 -12.42 -14.40 8.38
C GLU A 108 -12.26 -15.89 8.05
N SER A 109 -11.13 -16.51 8.39
CA SER A 109 -10.96 -17.97 8.24
C SER A 109 -12.01 -18.73 9.06
N PRO A 110 -12.78 -19.70 8.50
CA PRO A 110 -12.57 -20.40 7.21
C PRO A 110 -13.27 -19.79 5.98
N ASP A 111 -14.24 -18.87 6.12
CA ASP A 111 -15.11 -18.36 5.05
C ASP A 111 -14.51 -17.19 4.24
N HIS A 112 -13.20 -16.95 4.39
CA HIS A 112 -12.43 -15.86 3.76
C HIS A 112 -12.67 -15.69 2.25
N LYS A 113 -12.99 -16.75 1.51
CA LYS A 113 -13.18 -16.71 0.04
C LYS A 113 -14.31 -15.78 -0.40
N VAL A 114 -15.41 -15.73 0.34
CA VAL A 114 -16.57 -14.90 -0.03
C VAL A 114 -16.43 -13.50 0.53
N LYS A 115 -15.99 -13.38 1.79
CA LYS A 115 -15.92 -12.10 2.49
C LYS A 115 -14.78 -11.21 2.03
N CYS A 116 -13.63 -11.79 1.66
CA CYS A 116 -12.43 -11.04 1.26
C CYS A 116 -12.32 -10.80 -0.25
N GLN A 117 -13.26 -11.29 -1.05
CA GLN A 117 -13.29 -11.09 -2.51
C GLN A 117 -13.13 -9.61 -2.94
N PRO A 118 -13.86 -8.62 -2.39
CA PRO A 118 -13.73 -7.24 -2.85
C PRO A 118 -12.34 -6.63 -2.59
N LEU A 119 -11.64 -7.09 -1.55
CA LEU A 119 -10.26 -6.65 -1.27
C LEU A 119 -9.28 -7.29 -2.25
N PHE A 120 -9.53 -8.54 -2.64
CA PHE A 120 -8.74 -9.23 -3.64
C PHE A 120 -8.88 -8.58 -5.01
N ASP A 121 -10.10 -8.22 -5.42
CA ASP A 121 -10.37 -7.55 -6.69
C ASP A 121 -9.68 -6.18 -6.75
N GLN A 122 -9.75 -5.39 -5.67
CA GLN A 122 -9.01 -4.12 -5.56
C GLN A 122 -7.49 -4.30 -5.66
N TYR A 123 -6.96 -5.35 -5.05
CA TYR A 123 -5.53 -5.67 -5.15
C TYR A 123 -5.14 -6.04 -6.58
N ASN A 124 -5.94 -6.88 -7.25
CA ASN A 124 -5.67 -7.30 -8.62
C ASN A 124 -5.75 -6.12 -9.59
N GLU A 125 -6.77 -5.27 -9.50
CA GLU A 125 -6.89 -4.07 -10.32
C GLU A 125 -5.67 -3.14 -10.13
N ALA A 126 -5.25 -2.92 -8.88
CA ALA A 126 -4.08 -2.12 -8.59
C ALA A 126 -2.78 -2.76 -9.12
N ALA A 127 -2.63 -4.08 -8.99
CA ALA A 127 -1.47 -4.82 -9.48
C ALA A 127 -1.38 -4.79 -11.02
N GLU A 128 -2.52 -4.92 -11.70
CA GLU A 128 -2.62 -4.77 -13.16
C GLU A 128 -2.24 -3.36 -13.61
N ASN A 129 -2.78 -2.33 -12.95
CA ASN A 129 -2.44 -0.93 -13.24
C ASN A 129 -0.95 -0.62 -13.03
N TRP A 130 -0.37 -1.17 -11.96
CA TRP A 130 1.06 -1.07 -11.69
C TRP A 130 1.89 -1.78 -12.78
N PHE A 131 1.49 -2.98 -13.20
CA PHE A 131 2.19 -3.74 -14.23
C PHE A 131 2.08 -3.06 -15.61
N ILE A 132 0.94 -2.46 -15.93
CA ILE A 132 0.77 -1.66 -17.16
C ILE A 132 1.79 -0.52 -17.20
N LYS A 133 2.01 0.18 -16.08
CA LYS A 133 2.96 1.30 -16.02
C LYS A 133 4.42 0.88 -15.93
N TYR A 134 4.76 -0.07 -15.05
CA TYR A 134 6.15 -0.39 -14.68
C TYR A 134 6.63 -1.79 -15.12
N GLY A 135 5.74 -2.65 -15.59
CA GLY A 135 6.09 -3.99 -16.08
C GLY A 135 6.96 -3.94 -17.34
N ASP A 136 7.84 -4.91 -17.52
CA ASP A 136 8.70 -5.08 -18.71
C ASP A 136 9.67 -3.94 -19.05
N LEU A 137 9.83 -2.92 -18.18
CA LEU A 137 10.82 -1.86 -18.36
C LEU A 137 12.27 -2.30 -18.08
N GLY A 138 12.47 -3.55 -17.62
CA GLY A 138 13.77 -4.07 -17.21
C GLY A 138 14.28 -3.50 -15.87
N ALA A 139 15.47 -3.94 -15.45
CA ALA A 139 16.06 -3.55 -14.17
C ALA A 139 16.42 -2.05 -14.10
N TYR A 140 16.84 -1.48 -15.23
CA TYR A 140 17.27 -0.07 -15.35
C TYR A 140 16.20 0.83 -15.98
N GLY A 141 14.93 0.44 -15.91
CA GLY A 141 13.82 1.17 -16.54
C GLY A 141 13.81 2.67 -16.23
N THR A 142 13.83 3.47 -17.28
CA THR A 142 13.82 4.93 -17.22
C THR A 142 12.43 5.52 -17.44
N VAL A 143 12.28 6.80 -17.15
CA VAL A 143 11.07 7.58 -17.44
C VAL A 143 10.80 7.63 -18.95
N GLU A 144 11.84 7.61 -19.78
CA GLU A 144 11.73 7.56 -21.24
C GLU A 144 11.16 6.22 -21.70
N ASP A 145 11.63 5.11 -21.13
CA ASP A 145 11.09 3.76 -21.43
C ASP A 145 9.60 3.66 -21.06
N ALA A 146 9.24 4.19 -19.88
CA ALA A 146 7.85 4.26 -19.43
C ALA A 146 6.98 5.08 -20.40
N TYR A 147 7.50 6.22 -20.86
CA TYR A 147 6.83 7.09 -21.80
C TYR A 147 6.65 6.44 -23.18
N MET A 148 7.69 5.75 -23.68
CA MET A 148 7.61 5.01 -24.94
C MET A 148 6.63 3.83 -24.85
N LYS A 149 6.56 3.14 -23.71
CA LYS A 149 5.54 2.12 -23.44
C LYS A 149 4.13 2.71 -23.47
N GLN A 150 3.91 3.85 -22.81
CA GLN A 150 2.62 4.55 -22.84
C GLN A 150 2.23 4.95 -24.27
N LYS A 151 3.17 5.50 -25.04
CA LYS A 151 2.97 5.86 -26.44
C LYS A 151 2.62 4.65 -27.29
N HIS A 152 3.29 3.52 -27.09
CA HIS A 152 2.98 2.27 -27.79
C HIS A 152 1.54 1.82 -27.52
N ARG A 153 1.09 1.86 -26.26
CA ARG A 153 -0.29 1.55 -25.86
C ARG A 153 -1.30 2.47 -26.57
N MET A 154 -1.09 3.78 -26.55
CA MET A 154 -2.00 4.74 -27.20
C MET A 154 -2.07 4.55 -28.72
N ILE A 155 -0.94 4.25 -29.37
CA ILE A 155 -0.91 3.97 -30.81
C ILE A 155 -1.67 2.67 -31.12
N TRP A 156 -1.51 1.65 -30.28
CA TRP A 156 -2.24 0.39 -30.42
C TRP A 156 -3.75 0.61 -30.24
N GLU A 157 -4.15 1.38 -29.22
CA GLU A 157 -5.57 1.66 -28.93
C GLU A 157 -6.25 2.37 -30.09
N ARG A 158 -5.54 3.33 -30.69
CA ARG A 158 -6.00 4.04 -31.89
C ARG A 158 -6.24 3.09 -33.08
N ARG A 159 -5.48 2.01 -33.21
CA ARG A 159 -5.57 1.07 -34.34
C ARG A 159 -6.62 -0.02 -34.13
N HIS A 160 -6.70 -0.58 -32.93
CA HIS A 160 -7.45 -1.82 -32.69
C HIS A 160 -8.65 -1.66 -31.74
N GLY A 161 -8.76 -0.55 -31.01
CA GLY A 161 -9.77 -0.36 -29.96
C GLY A 161 -9.17 -0.50 -28.56
N PRO A 162 -9.96 -0.71 -27.50
CA PRO A 162 -9.43 -0.84 -26.15
C PRO A 162 -8.54 -2.08 -26.02
N VAL A 163 -7.48 -1.99 -25.20
CA VAL A 163 -6.53 -3.08 -24.99
C VAL A 163 -7.27 -4.35 -24.56
N GLY A 164 -7.03 -5.46 -25.25
CA GLY A 164 -7.70 -6.75 -25.01
C GLY A 164 -8.72 -7.18 -26.07
N THR A 165 -9.14 -6.31 -26.99
CA THR A 165 -10.14 -6.66 -28.03
C THR A 165 -9.59 -7.37 -29.27
N GLY A 166 -8.30 -7.71 -29.29
CA GLY A 166 -7.63 -8.30 -30.47
C GLY A 166 -7.43 -7.31 -31.63
N MET A 167 -6.64 -7.70 -32.63
CA MET A 167 -6.34 -6.84 -33.79
C MET A 167 -7.51 -6.87 -34.79
N LYS A 168 -8.08 -5.70 -35.11
CA LYS A 168 -9.00 -5.54 -36.25
C LYS A 168 -8.26 -5.79 -37.56
N GLY A 169 -8.49 -6.95 -38.19
CA GLY A 169 -8.00 -7.26 -39.55
C GLY A 169 -7.16 -8.53 -39.68
N SER A 170 -6.70 -9.15 -38.59
CA SER A 170 -6.24 -10.54 -38.63
C SER A 170 -7.46 -11.44 -38.54
N GLY A 171 -8.12 -11.66 -39.68
CA GLY A 171 -9.13 -12.68 -39.81
C GLY A 171 -8.54 -14.04 -39.46
N LEU A 172 -8.86 -14.56 -38.28
CA LEU A 172 -9.05 -15.99 -38.17
C LEU A 172 -10.33 -16.31 -38.94
N SER A 173 -10.11 -17.06 -40.01
CA SER A 173 -11.07 -17.94 -40.66
C SER A 173 -12.20 -18.40 -39.72
N GLN A 174 -13.40 -18.34 -40.28
CA GLN A 174 -14.48 -19.30 -40.11
C GLN A 174 -14.07 -20.59 -39.39
N GLY A 175 -14.77 -20.87 -38.31
CA GLY A 175 -14.98 -22.21 -37.78
C GLY A 175 -16.43 -22.26 -37.34
N ASN A 176 -17.32 -22.61 -38.27
CA ASN A 176 -18.64 -23.12 -37.93
C ASN A 176 -18.43 -24.54 -37.41
N GLU A 177 -18.77 -24.78 -36.14
CA GLU A 177 -19.63 -25.87 -35.65
C GLU A 177 -20.12 -25.51 -34.24
#